data_AF-A0A9E7L024-F1
#
_entry.id   AF-A0A9E7L024-F1
#
_cell.length_a   1.000
_cell.length_b   1.000
_cell.length_c   1.000
_cell.angle_alpha   90.00
_cell.angle_beta   90.00
_cell.angle_gamma   90.00
#
_symmetry.space_group_name_H-M   'P 1'
#
loop_
_entity.id
_entity.type
_entity.pdbx_description
1 polymer ?
#
loop_
_entity_poly.entity_id
_entity_poly.type
_entity_poly.pdbx_seq_one_letter_code
_entity_poly.pdbx_strand_id
1 'polypeptide(L)'
;MRPRYKVDGHPVMGHQNRGTQSAMASYGASSSSAAAAENPWTPPYCSVVAVDTSTFCYRVCSICERTLADTASDCPVCSRRIPNAGSKHLYRLLVVSVGTVDRVMVVVCFDRAARVLMGCSADEWTDFLGAHPAAREKVGELLQGEMLRMTLSRSRRGNAEHLRAASVVPLRAGFRPVIDRLRRLYGVVEAGAPSSSRRGC
;
A
#
# COMPACT_ATOMS: atom_id res chain seq x y z
N MET A 1 52.14 25.82 -32.56
CA MET A 1 52.97 27.03 -32.73
C MET A 1 52.34 27.88 -33.82
N ARG A 2 52.27 29.21 -33.62
CA ARG A 2 51.71 30.28 -34.50
C ARG A 2 50.19 30.58 -34.37
N PRO A 3 49.79 31.86 -34.57
CA PRO A 3 49.12 32.64 -33.50
C PRO A 3 47.93 33.52 -33.99
N ARG A 4 47.32 34.28 -33.05
CA ARG A 4 46.73 35.66 -33.17
C ARG A 4 45.63 35.88 -34.27
N TYR A 5 44.57 36.72 -34.21
CA TYR A 5 44.15 37.92 -33.47
C TYR A 5 42.61 38.09 -33.58
N LYS A 6 42.03 38.93 -32.72
CA LYS A 6 40.76 39.65 -32.95
C LYS A 6 40.94 40.73 -34.03
N VAL A 7 39.86 41.01 -34.79
CA VAL A 7 39.68 42.26 -35.55
C VAL A 7 38.24 42.75 -35.33
N ASP A 8 38.15 44.06 -35.17
CA ASP A 8 37.08 44.92 -34.70
C ASP A 8 35.89 45.12 -35.66
N GLY A 9 34.79 45.65 -35.11
CA GLY A 9 33.65 46.17 -35.86
C GLY A 9 32.60 46.86 -34.96
N HIS A 10 32.83 48.10 -34.57
CA HIS A 10 31.84 49.08 -34.08
C HIS A 10 31.24 49.86 -35.28
N PRO A 11 30.32 50.85 -35.12
CA PRO A 11 29.04 50.91 -34.38
C PRO A 11 27.91 51.55 -35.26
N VAL A 12 26.62 51.49 -34.88
CA VAL A 12 25.64 52.54 -35.25
C VAL A 12 24.64 52.79 -34.12
N MET A 13 24.53 54.07 -33.76
CA MET A 13 23.66 54.65 -32.75
C MET A 13 22.17 54.65 -33.14
N GLY A 14 21.30 54.46 -32.16
CA GLY A 14 19.88 54.77 -32.24
C GLY A 14 19.33 55.05 -30.84
N HIS A 15 19.20 56.34 -30.51
CA HIS A 15 18.63 56.88 -29.28
C HIS A 15 17.22 56.33 -28.97
N GLN A 16 16.93 56.04 -27.69
CA GLN A 16 15.85 56.74 -26.96
C GLN A 16 15.77 56.39 -25.45
N ASN A 17 15.85 57.48 -24.68
CA ASN A 17 15.21 57.80 -23.41
C ASN A 17 15.51 57.09 -22.07
N ARG A 18 15.93 57.96 -21.14
CA ARG A 18 16.10 57.83 -19.70
C ARG A 18 14.77 57.82 -18.94
N GLY A 19 14.79 57.10 -17.81
CA GLY A 19 14.02 57.40 -16.59
C GLY A 19 12.62 56.80 -16.59
N THR A 20 12.14 56.09 -15.57
CA THR A 20 12.43 56.18 -14.13
C THR A 20 11.80 54.97 -13.40
N GLN A 21 12.58 54.38 -12.48
CA GLN A 21 12.22 53.85 -11.15
C GLN A 21 11.20 52.71 -10.96
N SER A 22 11.72 51.67 -10.29
CA SER A 22 11.12 50.90 -9.19
C SER A 22 9.95 49.95 -9.46
N ALA A 23 10.25 48.65 -9.45
CA ALA A 23 9.85 47.76 -8.35
C ALA A 23 10.60 46.41 -8.47
N MET A 24 11.46 46.13 -7.50
CA MET A 24 11.91 44.77 -7.21
C MET A 24 10.71 43.95 -6.74
N ALA A 25 10.44 42.82 -7.40
CA ALA A 25 9.76 41.70 -6.77
C ALA A 25 10.57 40.45 -7.10
N SER A 26 11.54 40.19 -6.23
CA SER A 26 12.16 38.88 -6.06
C SER A 26 11.06 37.87 -5.70
N TYR A 27 10.70 37.00 -6.62
CA TYR A 27 9.99 35.77 -6.28
C TYR A 27 11.02 34.86 -5.60
N GLY A 28 11.12 35.04 -4.29
CA GLY A 28 11.86 34.16 -3.41
C GLY A 28 11.34 32.74 -3.57
N ALA A 29 12.22 31.86 -4.06
CA ALA A 29 12.09 30.43 -3.89
C ALA A 29 12.12 30.14 -2.39
N SER A 30 10.94 30.02 -1.78
CA SER A 30 10.74 29.55 -0.43
C SER A 30 9.37 28.89 -0.36
N SER A 31 9.29 27.67 -0.87
CA SER A 31 8.23 26.75 -0.47
C SER A 31 8.89 25.54 0.18
N SER A 32 9.24 25.71 1.45
CA SER A 32 9.26 24.64 2.43
C SER A 32 7.84 24.06 2.52
N SER A 33 7.48 23.19 1.58
CA SER A 33 6.22 22.46 1.63
C SER A 33 6.36 21.35 2.67
N ALA A 34 6.06 21.70 3.92
CA ALA A 34 5.57 20.73 4.88
C ALA A 34 4.43 19.98 4.19
N ALA A 35 4.63 18.69 3.92
CA ALA A 35 3.66 17.85 3.23
C ALA A 35 2.32 17.91 3.98
N ALA A 36 1.40 18.72 3.49
CA ALA A 36 0.05 18.79 4.00
C ALA A 36 -0.53 17.39 3.87
N ALA A 37 -0.85 16.77 5.00
CA ALA A 37 -1.55 15.50 5.04
C ALA A 37 -2.92 15.74 4.39
N GLU A 38 -3.02 15.43 3.10
CA GLU A 38 -4.29 15.48 2.38
C GLU A 38 -5.28 14.55 3.11
N ASN A 39 -6.49 15.04 3.38
CA ASN A 39 -7.48 14.31 4.15
C ASN A 39 -7.82 12.97 3.47
N PRO A 40 -8.12 11.92 4.24
CA PRO A 40 -8.58 10.66 3.67
C PRO A 40 -9.79 10.88 2.76
N TRP A 41 -9.80 10.25 1.58
CA TRP A 41 -10.89 10.36 0.61
C TRP A 41 -11.38 8.98 0.19
N THR A 42 -12.60 8.90 -0.34
CA THR A 42 -13.20 7.63 -0.78
C THR A 42 -13.57 7.75 -2.25
N PRO A 43 -12.83 7.13 -3.19
CA PRO A 43 -13.26 7.06 -4.59
C PRO A 43 -14.63 6.35 -4.70
N PRO A 44 -15.43 6.63 -5.75
CA PRO A 44 -16.78 6.07 -5.90
C PRO A 44 -16.81 4.54 -5.87
N TYR A 45 -15.84 3.92 -6.56
CA TYR A 45 -15.60 2.48 -6.55
C TYR A 45 -14.18 2.20 -7.03
N CYS A 46 -13.64 1.08 -6.58
CA CYS A 46 -12.35 0.55 -6.99
C CYS A 46 -12.54 -0.88 -7.50
N SER A 47 -11.82 -1.28 -8.53
CA SER A 47 -11.67 -2.68 -8.91
C SER A 47 -10.23 -3.13 -8.67
N VAL A 48 -10.08 -4.34 -8.15
CA VAL A 48 -8.76 -4.96 -8.03
C VAL A 48 -8.30 -5.44 -9.40
N VAL A 49 -7.16 -4.93 -9.87
CA VAL A 49 -6.56 -5.36 -11.14
C VAL A 49 -5.51 -6.44 -10.92
N ALA A 50 -4.69 -6.25 -9.89
CA ALA A 50 -3.66 -7.21 -9.51
C ALA A 50 -3.34 -7.08 -8.02
N VAL A 51 -2.67 -8.09 -7.48
CA VAL A 51 -2.20 -8.11 -6.10
C VAL A 51 -0.76 -8.59 -6.11
N ASP A 52 0.13 -7.83 -5.46
CA ASP A 52 1.51 -8.24 -5.25
C ASP A 52 1.61 -9.06 -3.95
N THR A 53 2.01 -10.32 -4.11
CA THR A 53 2.14 -11.29 -3.03
C THR A 53 3.56 -11.47 -2.49
N SER A 54 4.54 -10.72 -3.01
CA SER A 54 5.95 -10.85 -2.63
C SER A 54 6.23 -10.46 -1.18
N THR A 55 5.54 -9.44 -0.66
CA THR A 55 5.77 -8.86 0.67
C THR A 55 4.48 -8.81 1.49
N PHE A 56 3.78 -9.95 1.53
CA PHE A 56 2.40 -10.08 1.99
C PHE A 56 2.19 -9.86 3.50
N CYS A 57 3.17 -10.28 4.29
CA CYS A 57 3.16 -10.20 5.74
C CYS A 57 4.51 -9.69 6.24
N TYR A 58 4.53 -9.09 7.42
CA TYR A 58 5.75 -8.74 8.13
C TYR A 58 5.61 -9.10 9.60
N ARG A 59 6.74 -9.40 10.24
CA ARG A 59 6.76 -9.81 11.63
C ARG A 59 6.82 -8.62 12.59
N VAL A 60 6.06 -8.70 13.68
CA VAL A 60 6.04 -7.70 14.74
C VAL A 60 6.09 -8.36 16.12
N CYS A 61 6.48 -7.59 17.13
CA CYS A 61 6.33 -7.99 18.52
C CYS A 61 4.85 -8.11 18.88
N SER A 62 4.46 -9.22 19.51
CA SER A 62 3.09 -9.42 19.99
C SER A 62 2.63 -8.38 21.02
N ILE A 63 3.57 -7.78 21.76
CA ILE A 63 3.30 -6.87 22.87
C ILE A 63 3.24 -5.41 22.42
N CYS A 64 4.28 -4.92 21.73
CA CYS A 64 4.38 -3.51 21.35
C CYS A 64 4.19 -3.23 19.85
N GLU A 65 3.92 -4.27 19.04
CA GLU A 65 3.70 -4.19 17.59
C GLU A 65 4.83 -3.54 16.78
N ARG A 66 6.01 -3.38 17.38
CA ARG A 66 7.22 -2.95 16.67
C ARG A 66 7.65 -4.02 15.68
N THR A 67 7.96 -3.60 14.46
CA THR A 67 8.53 -4.47 13.42
C THR A 67 9.79 -5.17 13.91
N LEU A 68 9.86 -6.47 13.68
CA LEU A 68 11.01 -7.32 13.96
C LEU A 68 11.66 -7.72 12.64
N ALA A 69 12.98 -7.84 12.63
CA ALA A 69 13.70 -8.42 11.50
C ALA A 69 13.41 -9.93 11.44
N ASP A 70 13.50 -10.52 10.25
CA ASP A 70 13.14 -11.94 10.08
C ASP A 70 14.05 -12.91 10.84
N THR A 71 15.25 -12.48 11.22
CA THR A 71 16.21 -13.25 12.01
C THR A 71 16.13 -12.97 13.52
N ALA A 72 15.37 -11.96 13.95
CA ALA A 72 15.29 -11.59 15.37
C ALA A 72 14.39 -12.57 16.13
N SER A 73 14.93 -13.20 17.17
CA SER A 73 14.17 -14.04 18.10
C SER A 73 13.26 -13.22 19.00
N ASP A 74 13.72 -12.02 19.40
CA ASP A 74 13.08 -11.23 20.44
C ASP A 74 12.95 -9.74 20.08
N CYS A 75 11.94 -9.11 20.66
CA CYS A 75 11.79 -7.66 20.57
C CYS A 75 12.85 -6.95 21.41
N PRO A 76 13.69 -6.05 20.86
CA PRO A 76 14.77 -5.38 21.59
C PRO A 76 14.29 -4.47 22.73
N VAL A 77 12.99 -4.11 22.72
CA VAL A 77 12.36 -3.25 23.73
C VAL A 77 11.71 -4.11 24.81
N CYS A 78 10.86 -5.07 24.41
CA CYS A 78 10.08 -5.87 25.36
C CYS A 78 10.91 -6.97 26.02
N SER A 79 11.94 -7.52 25.37
CA SER A 79 12.75 -8.62 25.90
C SER A 79 13.43 -8.31 27.22
N ARG A 80 13.71 -7.03 27.48
CA ARG A 80 14.30 -6.56 28.75
C ARG A 80 13.35 -6.68 29.94
N ARG A 81 12.03 -6.74 29.69
CA ARG A 81 10.99 -6.81 30.73
C ARG A 81 10.26 -8.15 30.73
N ILE A 82 10.04 -8.70 29.53
CA ILE A 82 9.32 -9.93 29.30
C ILE A 82 10.19 -10.76 28.36
N PRO A 83 11.02 -11.68 28.91
CA PRO A 83 11.80 -12.60 28.08
C PRO A 83 10.87 -13.46 27.23
N ASN A 84 11.30 -13.82 26.02
CA ASN A 84 10.49 -14.57 25.04
C ASN A 84 9.18 -13.85 24.66
N ALA A 85 9.25 -12.52 24.51
CA ALA A 85 8.13 -11.75 23.97
C ALA A 85 7.85 -12.24 22.55
N GLY A 86 6.82 -13.09 22.41
CA GLY A 86 6.49 -13.75 21.16
C GLY A 86 6.29 -12.78 20.00
N SER A 87 6.37 -13.29 18.79
CA SER A 87 6.10 -12.54 17.56
C SER A 87 4.75 -12.92 16.96
N LYS A 88 4.15 -11.99 16.23
CA LYS A 88 2.98 -12.23 15.37
C LYS A 88 3.21 -11.62 14.00
N HIS A 89 2.47 -12.06 13.00
CA HIS A 89 2.48 -11.45 11.67
C HIS A 89 1.36 -10.44 11.53
N LEU A 90 1.60 -9.40 10.73
CA LEU A 90 0.58 -8.47 10.26
C LEU A 90 0.64 -8.39 8.74
N TYR A 91 -0.50 -8.14 8.11
CA TYR A 91 -0.54 -7.99 6.64
C TYR A 91 0.03 -6.65 6.18
N ARG A 92 0.71 -6.71 5.03
CA ARG A 92 1.06 -5.60 4.15
C ARG A 92 0.68 -6.00 2.73
N LEU A 93 -0.62 -6.00 2.46
CA LEU A 93 -1.15 -6.42 1.17
C LEU A 93 -1.05 -5.27 0.16
N LEU A 94 -0.26 -5.45 -0.90
CA LEU A 94 -0.16 -4.49 -1.99
C LEU A 94 -1.19 -4.84 -3.07
N VAL A 95 -2.22 -4.00 -3.17
CA VAL A 95 -3.28 -4.13 -4.17
C VAL A 95 -3.09 -3.07 -5.24
N VAL A 96 -3.06 -3.49 -6.50
CA VAL A 96 -3.13 -2.59 -7.65
C VAL A 96 -4.60 -2.38 -7.95
N SER A 97 -5.09 -1.17 -7.70
CA SER A 97 -6.49 -0.79 -7.80
C SER A 97 -6.72 0.15 -8.97
N VAL A 98 -7.79 -0.06 -9.73
CA VAL A 98 -8.35 0.90 -10.70
C VAL A 98 -9.52 1.61 -10.05
N GLY A 99 -9.49 2.93 -10.00
CA GLY A 99 -10.41 3.68 -9.13
C GLY A 99 -10.68 5.12 -9.50
N THR A 100 -10.52 5.46 -10.78
CA THR A 100 -11.34 6.39 -11.58
C THR A 100 -11.19 5.91 -13.02
N VAL A 101 -12.14 6.20 -13.92
CA VAL A 101 -12.22 5.70 -15.32
C VAL A 101 -10.89 5.80 -16.11
N ASP A 102 -9.95 6.61 -15.64
CA ASP A 102 -8.67 6.98 -16.23
C ASP A 102 -7.41 6.56 -15.45
N ARG A 103 -7.49 5.96 -14.25
CA ARG A 103 -6.28 5.79 -13.38
C ARG A 103 -6.15 4.44 -12.68
N VAL A 104 -4.92 3.93 -12.72
CA VAL A 104 -4.41 2.83 -11.90
C VAL A 104 -3.61 3.42 -10.74
N MET A 105 -3.91 2.97 -9.52
CA MET A 105 -3.24 3.38 -8.29
C MET A 105 -2.78 2.16 -7.49
N VAL A 106 -1.59 2.25 -6.89
CA VAL A 106 -1.08 1.23 -5.98
C VAL A 106 -1.49 1.58 -4.56
N VAL A 107 -2.22 0.67 -3.92
CA VAL A 107 -2.79 0.84 -2.59
C VAL A 107 -2.29 -0.26 -1.66
N VAL A 108 -1.79 0.12 -0.49
CA VAL A 108 -1.40 -0.80 0.58
C VAL A 108 -2.58 -0.97 1.54
N CYS A 109 -3.02 -2.21 1.72
CA CYS A 109 -3.93 -2.62 2.77
C CYS A 109 -3.12 -3.18 3.95
N PHE A 110 -3.10 -2.45 5.06
CA PHE A 110 -2.51 -2.95 6.31
C PHE A 110 -3.52 -3.82 7.06
N ASP A 111 -3.00 -4.73 7.88
CA ASP A 111 -3.70 -5.70 8.73
C ASP A 111 -5.23 -5.63 8.72
N ARG A 112 -5.87 -4.69 9.42
CA ARG A 112 -7.34 -4.60 9.49
C ARG A 112 -8.04 -4.56 8.12
N ALA A 113 -7.53 -3.75 7.18
CA ALA A 113 -8.09 -3.66 5.83
C ALA A 113 -7.83 -4.94 5.01
N ALA A 114 -6.64 -5.52 5.15
CA ALA A 114 -6.28 -6.75 4.45
C ALA A 114 -7.08 -7.97 4.97
N ARG A 115 -7.36 -8.05 6.27
CA ARG A 115 -8.17 -9.11 6.88
C ARG A 115 -9.58 -9.18 6.30
N VAL A 116 -10.16 -8.07 5.85
CA VAL A 116 -11.46 -8.06 5.16
C VAL A 116 -11.39 -8.86 3.85
N LEU A 117 -10.28 -8.73 3.12
CA LEU A 117 -10.08 -9.44 1.85
C LEU A 117 -9.64 -10.89 2.08
N MET A 118 -8.77 -11.11 3.05
CA MET A 118 -8.18 -12.42 3.34
C MET A 118 -9.12 -13.34 4.11
N GLY A 119 -9.87 -12.82 5.07
CA GLY A 119 -10.80 -13.57 5.92
C GLY A 119 -10.17 -14.29 7.10
N CYS A 120 -8.86 -14.13 7.30
CA CYS A 120 -8.10 -14.72 8.40
C CYS A 120 -7.05 -13.71 8.88
N SER A 121 -6.38 -14.02 9.98
CA SER A 121 -5.20 -13.31 10.46
C SER A 121 -3.96 -13.66 9.62
N ALA A 122 -2.94 -12.80 9.67
CA ALA A 122 -1.68 -13.04 8.96
C ALA A 122 -0.92 -14.27 9.49
N ASP A 123 -1.09 -14.62 10.76
CA ASP A 123 -0.53 -15.85 11.34
C ASP A 123 -1.24 -17.09 10.76
N GLU A 124 -2.57 -17.13 10.81
CA GLU A 124 -3.35 -18.22 10.20
C GLU A 124 -3.06 -18.39 8.69
N TRP A 125 -2.85 -17.29 7.98
CA TRP A 125 -2.42 -17.33 6.59
C TRP A 125 -1.04 -17.93 6.41
N THR A 126 -0.09 -17.60 7.29
CA THR A 126 1.26 -18.12 7.25
C THR A 126 1.26 -19.63 7.53
N ASP A 127 0.48 -20.07 8.51
CA ASP A 127 0.27 -21.48 8.83
C ASP A 127 -0.36 -22.24 7.66
N PHE A 128 -1.39 -21.66 7.02
CA PHE A 128 -2.03 -22.22 5.83
C PHE A 128 -1.03 -22.37 4.67
N LEU A 129 -0.16 -21.39 4.45
CA LEU A 129 0.89 -21.47 3.43
C LEU A 129 1.98 -22.49 3.77
N GLY A 130 2.22 -22.78 5.05
CA GLY A 130 3.09 -23.87 5.47
C GLY A 130 2.58 -25.23 4.99
N ALA A 131 1.26 -25.45 5.03
CA ALA A 131 0.61 -26.65 4.50
C ALA A 131 0.41 -26.62 2.98
N HIS A 132 0.15 -25.43 2.40
CA HIS A 132 -0.20 -25.25 1.00
C HIS A 132 0.59 -24.10 0.35
N PRO A 133 1.89 -24.27 0.05
CA PRO A 133 2.74 -23.19 -0.46
C PRO A 133 2.25 -22.55 -1.76
N ALA A 134 1.66 -23.36 -2.65
CA ALA A 134 1.12 -22.92 -3.94
C ALA A 134 -0.11 -22.00 -3.81
N ALA A 135 -0.77 -21.97 -2.64
CA ALA A 135 -1.96 -21.16 -2.43
C ALA A 135 -1.68 -19.65 -2.50
N ARG A 136 -0.42 -19.24 -2.28
CA ARG A 136 0.01 -17.84 -2.38
C ARG A 136 -0.24 -17.26 -3.78
N GLU A 137 0.04 -18.03 -4.82
CA GLU A 137 -0.09 -17.60 -6.22
C GLU A 137 -1.55 -17.39 -6.63
N LYS A 138 -2.48 -18.05 -5.93
CA LYS A 138 -3.93 -17.96 -6.20
C LYS A 138 -4.60 -16.71 -5.62
N VAL A 139 -3.93 -15.98 -4.73
CA VAL A 139 -4.51 -14.76 -4.12
C VAL A 139 -4.88 -13.72 -5.17
N GLY A 140 -3.97 -13.47 -6.13
CA GLY A 140 -4.19 -12.50 -7.20
C GLY A 140 -5.41 -12.85 -8.04
N GLU A 141 -5.48 -14.10 -8.51
CA GLU A 141 -6.61 -14.63 -9.29
C GLU A 141 -7.95 -14.51 -8.53
N LEU A 142 -7.95 -14.81 -7.23
CA LEU A 142 -9.17 -14.78 -6.42
C LEU A 142 -9.66 -13.37 -6.11
N LEU A 143 -8.77 -12.38 -6.03
CA LEU A 143 -9.14 -10.98 -5.75
C LEU A 143 -9.35 -10.16 -7.02
N GLN A 144 -8.77 -10.56 -8.16
CA GLN A 144 -8.90 -9.85 -9.41
C GLN A 144 -10.38 -9.67 -9.81
N GLY A 145 -10.74 -8.45 -10.21
CA GLY A 145 -12.10 -8.08 -10.59
C GLY A 145 -13.05 -7.79 -9.42
N GLU A 146 -12.65 -8.03 -8.17
CA GLU A 146 -13.48 -7.65 -7.02
C GLU A 146 -13.66 -6.13 -6.95
N MET A 147 -14.90 -5.70 -6.78
CA MET A 147 -15.23 -4.29 -6.59
C MET A 147 -15.24 -3.94 -5.10
N LEU A 148 -14.49 -2.92 -4.75
CA LEU A 148 -14.24 -2.50 -3.37
C LEU A 148 -14.58 -1.01 -3.22
N ARG A 149 -15.15 -0.65 -2.08
CA ARG A 149 -15.15 0.72 -1.58
C ARG A 149 -13.99 0.85 -0.61
N MET A 150 -13.12 1.83 -0.84
CA MET A 150 -11.94 2.06 -0.01
C MET A 150 -11.88 3.50 0.46
N THR A 151 -11.51 3.72 1.72
CA THR A 151 -11.05 5.04 2.16
C THR A 151 -9.53 5.09 2.03
N LEU A 152 -9.02 5.96 1.19
CA LEU A 152 -7.60 6.10 0.86
C LEU A 152 -7.00 7.30 1.58
N SER A 153 -5.73 7.19 1.92
CA SER A 153 -4.94 8.28 2.49
C SER A 153 -3.52 8.23 1.94
N ARG A 154 -2.89 9.39 1.79
CA ARG A 154 -1.45 9.43 1.51
C ARG A 154 -0.66 9.02 2.75
N SER A 155 0.55 8.50 2.51
CA SER A 155 1.47 8.28 3.62
C SER A 155 1.83 9.60 4.29
N ARG A 156 1.80 9.64 5.64
CA ARG A 156 2.25 10.80 6.44
C ARG A 156 3.75 11.08 6.30
N ARG A 157 4.53 10.12 5.80
CA ARG A 157 5.95 10.30 5.52
C ARG A 157 6.15 10.42 4.01
N GLY A 158 6.75 11.53 3.58
CA GLY A 158 6.94 11.91 2.17
C GLY A 158 7.74 10.93 1.30
N ASN A 159 8.28 9.85 1.88
CA ASN A 159 9.03 8.82 1.15
C ASN A 159 8.20 7.56 0.82
N ALA A 160 6.91 7.49 1.18
CA ALA A 160 6.09 6.34 0.83
C ALA A 160 5.22 6.66 -0.39
N GLU A 161 5.55 6.00 -1.51
CA GLU A 161 4.94 6.21 -2.82
C GLU A 161 3.51 5.67 -2.90
N HIS A 162 3.15 4.71 -2.05
CA HIS A 162 1.85 4.04 -2.14
C HIS A 162 0.79 4.69 -1.24
N LEU A 163 -0.44 4.72 -1.76
CA LEU A 163 -1.63 5.07 -0.98
C LEU A 163 -1.90 4.01 0.08
N ARG A 164 -2.55 4.39 1.18
CA ARG A 164 -2.95 3.47 2.24
C ARG A 164 -4.47 3.37 2.32
N ALA A 165 -4.98 2.16 2.32
CA ALA A 165 -6.39 1.90 2.62
C ALA A 165 -6.62 1.97 4.13
N ALA A 166 -7.36 2.97 4.59
CA ALA A 166 -7.86 3.09 5.96
C ALA A 166 -9.07 2.18 6.21
N SER A 167 -9.86 1.92 5.16
CA SER A 167 -11.00 1.00 5.19
C SER A 167 -11.15 0.31 3.83
N VAL A 168 -11.70 -0.91 3.84
CA VAL A 168 -12.03 -1.68 2.64
C VAL A 168 -13.37 -2.37 2.87
N VAL A 169 -14.27 -2.27 1.90
CA VAL A 169 -15.58 -2.93 1.91
C VAL A 169 -15.83 -3.54 0.54
N PRO A 170 -15.92 -4.89 0.42
CA PRO A 170 -16.37 -5.54 -0.79
C PRO A 170 -17.81 -5.16 -1.14
N LEU A 171 -18.06 -4.84 -2.40
CA LEU A 171 -19.37 -4.38 -2.88
C LEU A 171 -20.24 -5.53 -3.41
N ARG A 172 -19.63 -6.68 -3.71
CA ARG A 172 -20.35 -7.85 -4.21
C ARG A 172 -21.03 -8.58 -3.04
N ALA A 173 -22.35 -8.75 -3.08
CA ALA A 173 -23.13 -9.41 -2.03
C ALA A 173 -22.68 -10.87 -1.75
N GLY A 174 -22.12 -11.55 -2.75
CA GLY A 174 -21.56 -12.91 -2.63
C GLY A 174 -20.05 -12.95 -2.42
N PHE A 175 -19.42 -11.83 -2.01
CA PHE A 175 -17.99 -11.81 -1.74
C PHE A 175 -17.63 -12.89 -0.72
N ARG A 176 -16.61 -13.68 -1.05
CA ARG A 176 -16.02 -14.66 -0.14
C ARG A 176 -14.56 -14.28 0.08
N PRO A 177 -14.11 -14.19 1.32
CA PRO A 177 -12.71 -13.97 1.60
C PRO A 177 -11.81 -15.02 0.93
N VAL A 178 -10.55 -14.64 0.72
CA VAL A 178 -9.57 -15.49 0.03
C VAL A 178 -9.40 -16.84 0.73
N ILE A 179 -9.29 -16.87 2.06
CA ILE A 179 -9.08 -18.10 2.81
C ILE A 179 -10.21 -19.11 2.63
N ASP A 180 -11.46 -18.65 2.59
CA ASP A 180 -12.63 -19.52 2.41
C ASP A 180 -12.64 -20.18 1.04
N ARG A 181 -12.21 -19.44 0.01
CA ARG A 181 -12.11 -19.95 -1.36
C ARG A 181 -10.97 -20.95 -1.48
N LEU A 182 -9.83 -20.68 -0.86
CA LEU A 182 -8.68 -21.58 -0.86
C LEU A 182 -8.97 -22.86 -0.08
N ARG A 183 -9.55 -22.78 1.12
CA ARG A 183 -9.92 -23.96 1.92
C ARG A 183 -10.79 -24.92 1.10
N ARG A 184 -11.75 -24.42 0.32
CA ARG A 184 -12.54 -25.26 -0.60
C ARG A 184 -11.72 -25.87 -1.73
N LEU A 185 -10.84 -25.08 -2.36
CA LEU A 185 -9.98 -25.55 -3.44
C LEU A 185 -9.02 -26.65 -2.98
N TYR A 186 -8.52 -26.55 -1.75
CA TYR A 186 -7.60 -27.53 -1.15
C TYR A 186 -8.30 -28.61 -0.32
N GLY A 187 -9.64 -28.67 -0.33
CA GLY A 187 -10.41 -29.71 0.36
C GLY A 187 -10.37 -29.62 1.90
N VAL A 188 -9.99 -28.47 2.46
CA VAL A 188 -10.00 -28.21 3.90
C VAL A 188 -11.43 -27.84 4.30
N VAL A 189 -12.16 -28.80 4.87
CA VAL A 189 -13.51 -28.57 5.41
C VAL A 189 -13.38 -27.93 6.78
N GLU A 190 -13.85 -26.69 6.93
CA GLU A 190 -14.03 -26.07 8.23
C GLU A 190 -15.04 -26.91 9.04
N ALA A 191 -14.60 -27.46 10.18
CA ALA A 191 -15.42 -28.26 11.09
C ALA A 191 -16.46 -27.42 11.84
N GLY A 192 -17.36 -26.74 11.12
CA GLY A 192 -18.24 -25.72 11.71
C GLY A 192 -19.57 -25.46 11.00
N ALA A 193 -20.03 -26.32 10.09
CA ALA A 193 -21.39 -26.22 9.55
C ALA A 193 -22.25 -27.43 9.99
N PRO A 194 -23.45 -27.22 10.56
CA PRO A 194 -24.30 -28.30 11.01
C PRO A 194 -24.78 -29.10 9.80
N SER A 195 -24.51 -30.40 9.81
CA SER A 195 -25.10 -31.34 8.89
C SER A 195 -26.61 -31.32 9.09
N SER A 196 -27.33 -30.70 8.15
CA SER A 196 -28.76 -30.94 8.02
C SER A 196 -28.94 -32.38 7.55
N SER A 197 -29.07 -33.28 8.52
CA SER A 197 -29.56 -34.64 8.32
C SER A 197 -30.91 -34.54 7.59
N ARG A 198 -30.88 -34.83 6.29
CA ARG A 198 -32.10 -35.05 5.50
C ARG A 198 -32.70 -36.36 5.96
N ARG A 199 -33.87 -36.23 6.59
CA ARG A 199 -34.89 -37.27 6.77
C ARG A 199 -35.01 -38.13 5.52
N GLY A 200 -34.79 -39.43 5.68
CA GLY A 200 -35.28 -40.46 4.76
C GLY A 200 -36.69 -40.87 5.18
N CYS A 201 -37.55 -41.04 4.17
CA CYS A 201 -38.94 -41.48 4.26
C CYS A 201 -39.10 -42.85 4.92
#